data_AF-A0AAV9MTE5-F1
#
_entry.id   AF-A0AAV9MTE5-F1
#
_cell.length_a   1.000
_cell.length_b   1.000
_cell.length_c   1.000
_cell.angle_alpha   90.00
_cell.angle_beta   90.00
_cell.angle_gamma   90.00
#
_symmetry.space_group_name_H-M   'P 1'
#
loop_
_entity.id
_entity.type
_entity.pdbx_description
1 polymer ?
#
loop_
_entity_poly.entity_id
_entity_poly.type
_entity_poly.pdbx_seq_one_letter_code
_entity_poly.pdbx_strand_id
1 'polypeptide(L)'
;MSSLLPQSEGYLPLYILLVGVTAFGNAIQCYNTMSYTRRLYPGQVTTKAKSAATSSDTASTSPATPLSSRTFGTWTLAVGIVRIFAAYHINEASWYQMQMLTNVVGLFHFGMEAFVYKTSRPSGPWLAPVIVATIGEVWSIAQYSYYVR
;
A
#
# COMPACT_ATOMS: atom_id res chain seq x y z
N MET A 1 23.62 -16.60 18.35
CA MET A 1 22.92 -16.64 17.05
C MET A 1 22.02 -15.42 17.00
N SER A 2 22.32 -14.43 16.16
CA SER A 2 21.46 -13.26 16.01
C SER A 2 20.15 -13.71 15.38
N SER A 3 19.03 -13.53 16.07
CA SER A 3 17.72 -13.82 15.51
C SER A 3 17.45 -12.88 14.35
N LEU A 4 17.00 -13.41 13.21
CA LEU A 4 16.64 -12.61 12.03
C LEU A 4 15.42 -11.72 12.26
N LEU A 5 14.62 -12.00 13.29
CA LEU A 5 13.40 -11.26 13.60
C LEU A 5 13.68 -10.11 14.59
N PRO A 6 12.89 -9.01 14.53
CA PRO A 6 12.92 -7.96 15.53
C PRO A 6 12.84 -8.53 16.96
N GLN A 7 13.71 -8.04 17.83
CA GLN A 7 13.83 -8.52 19.22
C GLN A 7 13.04 -7.67 20.23
N SER A 8 12.38 -6.60 19.76
CA SER A 8 11.52 -5.75 20.57
C SER A 8 10.27 -6.48 21.04
N GLU A 9 9.78 -6.13 22.24
CA GLU A 9 8.58 -6.73 22.83
C GLU A 9 7.29 -6.44 22.02
N GLY A 10 6.34 -7.37 22.04
CA GLY A 10 5.04 -7.24 21.36
C GLY A 10 5.04 -7.52 19.84
N TYR A 11 3.86 -7.46 19.22
CA TYR A 11 3.63 -8.00 17.86
C TYR A 11 3.62 -6.96 16.75
N LEU A 12 3.51 -5.65 17.07
CA LEU A 12 3.50 -4.58 16.07
C LEU A 12 4.76 -4.56 15.17
N PRO A 13 5.99 -4.78 15.68
CA PRO A 13 7.20 -4.84 14.86
C PRO A 13 7.16 -5.95 13.82
N LEU A 14 6.60 -7.11 14.19
CA LEU A 14 6.45 -8.25 13.29
C LEU A 14 5.42 -7.96 12.19
N TYR A 15 4.32 -7.28 12.53
CA TYR A 15 3.35 -6.80 11.56
C TYR A 15 3.98 -5.81 10.57
N ILE A 16 4.70 -4.80 11.08
CA ILE A 16 5.36 -3.80 10.24
C ILE A 16 6.40 -4.46 9.32
N LEU A 17 7.16 -5.43 9.83
CA LEU A 17 8.12 -6.21 9.04
C LEU A 17 7.43 -6.98 7.92
N LEU A 18 6.33 -7.70 8.22
CA LEU A 18 5.55 -8.44 7.23
C LEU A 18 5.07 -7.53 6.09
N VAL A 19 4.56 -6.35 6.44
CA VAL A 19 4.09 -5.36 5.48
C VAL A 19 5.26 -4.79 4.66
N GLY A 20 6.41 -4.55 5.30
CA GLY A 20 7.63 -4.11 4.64
C GLY A 20 8.16 -5.13 3.61
N VAL A 21 8.23 -6.40 3.98
CA VAL A 21 8.64 -7.50 3.07
C VAL A 21 7.64 -7.68 1.92
N THR A 22 6.35 -7.60 2.21
CA THR A 22 5.30 -7.68 1.18
C THR A 22 5.42 -6.52 0.17
N ALA A 23 5.80 -5.32 0.64
CA ALA A 23 6.02 -4.17 -0.23
C ALA A 23 7.15 -4.41 -1.25
N PHE A 24 8.21 -5.14 -0.88
CA PHE A 24 9.25 -5.54 -1.84
C PHE A 24 8.70 -6.46 -2.93
N GLY A 25 7.88 -7.45 -2.58
CA GLY A 25 7.20 -8.31 -3.55
C GLY A 25 6.32 -7.51 -4.51
N ASN A 26 5.53 -6.59 -3.98
CA ASN A 26 4.68 -5.69 -4.78
C ASN A 26 5.51 -4.77 -5.68
N ALA A 27 6.64 -4.25 -5.19
CA ALA A 27 7.54 -3.43 -5.98
C ALA A 27 8.09 -4.23 -7.17
N ILE A 28 8.61 -5.44 -6.94
CA ILE A 28 9.09 -6.33 -8.00
C ILE A 28 7.99 -6.60 -9.03
N GLN A 29 6.77 -6.89 -8.59
CA GLN A 29 5.63 -7.08 -9.49
C GLN A 29 5.40 -5.84 -10.36
N CYS A 30 5.47 -4.63 -9.80
CA CYS A 30 5.23 -3.39 -10.54
C CYS A 30 6.27 -3.10 -11.64
N TYR A 31 7.49 -3.63 -11.51
CA TYR A 31 8.53 -3.56 -12.54
C TYR A 31 8.37 -4.62 -13.64
N ASN A 32 7.75 -5.75 -13.34
CA ASN A 32 7.58 -6.87 -14.28
C ASN A 32 6.21 -6.90 -14.97
N THR A 33 5.17 -6.37 -14.33
CA THR A 33 3.79 -6.40 -14.85
C THR A 33 2.99 -5.18 -14.43
N MET A 34 2.03 -4.80 -15.27
CA MET A 34 1.03 -3.76 -14.98
C MET A 34 -0.29 -4.33 -14.46
N SER A 35 -0.39 -5.64 -14.29
CA SER A 35 -1.66 -6.29 -13.92
C SER A 35 -2.22 -5.75 -12.60
N TYR A 36 -1.37 -5.64 -11.58
CA TYR A 36 -1.79 -5.11 -10.27
C TYR A 36 -2.16 -3.64 -10.34
N THR A 37 -1.33 -2.80 -10.97
CA THR A 37 -1.55 -1.35 -11.04
C THR A 37 -2.78 -1.00 -11.88
N ARG A 38 -3.08 -1.75 -12.95
CA ARG A 38 -4.36 -1.59 -13.70
C ARG A 38 -5.59 -1.96 -12.87
N ARG A 39 -5.49 -3.00 -12.04
CA ARG A 39 -6.58 -3.41 -11.14
C ARG A 39 -6.80 -2.41 -10.00
N LEU A 40 -5.72 -1.77 -9.54
CA LEU A 40 -5.75 -0.73 -8.52
C LEU A 40 -6.31 0.59 -9.07
N TYR A 41 -5.98 0.91 -10.32
CA TYR A 41 -6.45 2.09 -11.05
C TYR A 41 -7.24 1.69 -12.30
N PRO A 42 -8.46 1.11 -12.18
CA PRO A 42 -9.24 0.71 -13.34
C PRO A 42 -9.76 1.91 -14.16
N GLY A 43 -9.65 3.14 -13.66
CA GLY A 43 -10.15 4.35 -14.34
C GLY A 43 -11.67 4.49 -14.23
N GLN A 44 -12.24 5.41 -15.00
CA GLN A 44 -13.69 5.67 -15.02
C GLN A 44 -14.41 4.71 -15.98
N VAL A 45 -15.63 4.28 -15.64
CA VAL A 45 -16.48 3.56 -16.61
C VAL A 45 -17.03 4.60 -17.57
N THR A 46 -16.65 4.55 -18.84
CA THR A 46 -17.32 5.34 -19.87
C THR A 46 -18.49 4.53 -20.42
N THR A 47 -19.71 5.05 -20.30
CA THR A 47 -20.95 4.41 -20.80
C THR A 47 -21.12 4.52 -22.33
N LYS A 48 -20.03 4.61 -23.10
CA LYS A 48 -20.06 4.62 -24.57
C LYS A 48 -19.74 3.23 -25.14
N ALA A 49 -20.65 2.27 -24.92
CA ALA A 49 -20.80 1.06 -25.74
C ALA A 49 -22.04 0.27 -25.29
N LYS A 50 -23.25 0.81 -25.55
CA LYS A 50 -24.43 -0.05 -25.73
C LYS A 50 -24.62 -0.27 -27.23
N SER A 51 -23.74 -1.04 -27.84
CA SER A 51 -24.01 -1.67 -29.13
C SER A 51 -23.48 -3.10 -29.07
N ALA A 52 -24.41 -4.03 -28.81
CA ALA A 52 -24.35 -5.44 -29.17
C ALA A 52 -22.99 -6.14 -29.03
N ALA A 53 -22.63 -6.58 -27.83
CA ALA A 53 -21.77 -7.75 -27.66
C ALA A 53 -22.04 -8.45 -26.32
N THR A 54 -22.21 -9.76 -26.41
CA THR A 54 -22.32 -10.79 -25.39
C THR A 54 -21.34 -10.59 -24.23
N SER A 55 -21.86 -10.63 -22.99
CA SER A 55 -21.17 -10.83 -21.70
C SER A 55 -19.70 -10.37 -21.53
N SER A 56 -19.50 -9.42 -20.61
CA SER A 56 -18.30 -9.20 -19.75
C SER A 56 -17.25 -8.14 -20.09
N ASP A 57 -17.30 -7.43 -21.23
CA ASP A 57 -16.28 -6.41 -21.52
C ASP A 57 -16.74 -4.98 -21.18
N THR A 58 -16.73 -4.65 -19.88
CA THR A 58 -16.64 -3.25 -19.47
C THR A 58 -15.21 -2.79 -19.79
N ALA A 59 -15.01 -2.15 -20.95
CA ALA A 59 -13.70 -1.61 -21.32
C ALA A 59 -13.28 -0.49 -20.34
N SER A 60 -12.63 -0.87 -19.24
CA SER A 60 -12.09 0.05 -18.27
C SER A 60 -10.81 0.66 -18.85
N THR A 61 -10.84 1.94 -19.24
CA THR A 61 -9.65 2.66 -19.71
C THR A 61 -8.79 3.03 -18.51
N SER A 62 -8.10 2.04 -17.95
CA SER A 62 -7.16 2.26 -16.84
C SER A 62 -6.12 3.31 -17.25
N PRO A 63 -5.91 4.38 -16.46
CA PRO A 63 -4.87 5.36 -16.72
C PRO A 63 -3.46 4.81 -16.40
N ALA A 64 -3.34 3.59 -15.88
CA ALA A 64 -2.04 3.02 -15.53
C ALA A 64 -1.20 2.80 -16.79
N THR A 65 -0.02 3.42 -16.80
CA THR A 65 1.01 3.30 -17.84
C THR A 65 2.18 2.45 -17.31
N PRO A 66 3.06 1.92 -18.19
CA PRO A 66 4.26 1.22 -17.74
C PRO A 66 5.14 2.10 -16.84
N LEU A 67 5.22 3.39 -17.14
CA LEU A 67 5.97 4.35 -16.32
C LEU A 67 5.34 4.52 -14.94
N SER A 68 4.02 4.79 -14.87
CA SER A 68 3.33 4.96 -13.59
C SER A 68 3.36 3.69 -12.74
N SER A 69 3.36 2.51 -13.37
CA SER A 69 3.53 1.23 -12.67
C SER A 69 4.88 1.16 -11.97
N ARG A 70 5.97 1.48 -12.68
CA ARG A 70 7.32 1.52 -12.09
C ARG A 70 7.44 2.57 -11.00
N THR A 71 6.88 3.77 -11.20
CA THR A 71 6.85 4.83 -10.17
C THR A 71 6.12 4.38 -8.91
N PHE A 72 4.96 3.72 -9.05
CA PHE A 72 4.25 3.13 -7.93
C PHE A 72 5.08 2.04 -7.23
N GLY A 73 5.80 1.22 -8.01
CA GLY A 73 6.77 0.25 -7.48
C GLY A 73 7.91 0.90 -6.69
N THR A 74 8.50 1.98 -7.20
CA THR A 74 9.56 2.74 -6.51
C THR A 74 9.06 3.31 -5.18
N TRP A 75 7.87 3.92 -5.18
CA TRP A 75 7.23 4.42 -3.95
C TRP A 75 7.00 3.28 -2.95
N THR A 76 6.45 2.16 -3.42
CA THR A 76 6.16 0.99 -2.58
C THR A 76 7.44 0.41 -1.97
N LEU A 77 8.54 0.38 -2.73
CA LEU A 77 9.87 -0.02 -2.24
C LEU A 77 10.39 0.94 -1.17
N ALA A 78 10.30 2.25 -1.40
CA ALA A 78 10.74 3.26 -0.44
C ALA A 78 9.99 3.13 0.89
N VAL A 79 8.66 2.99 0.85
CA VAL A 79 7.83 2.74 2.05
C VAL A 79 8.20 1.39 2.68
N GLY A 80 8.46 0.35 1.88
CA GLY A 80 8.91 -0.95 2.37
C GLY A 80 10.21 -0.88 3.16
N ILE A 81 11.20 -0.11 2.68
CA ILE A 81 12.47 0.12 3.37
C ILE A 81 12.22 0.81 4.72
N VAL A 82 11.44 1.91 4.73
CA VAL A 82 11.09 2.62 5.97
C VAL A 82 10.45 1.68 6.99
N ARG A 83 9.51 0.83 6.55
CA ARG A 83 8.84 -0.15 7.43
C ARG A 83 9.82 -1.19 7.98
N ILE A 84 10.70 -1.75 7.15
CA ILE A 84 11.70 -2.71 7.63
C ILE A 84 12.60 -2.05 8.69
N PHE A 85 13.12 -0.85 8.42
CA PHE A 85 13.95 -0.14 9.39
C PHE A 85 13.18 0.18 10.68
N ALA A 86 11.93 0.62 10.57
CA ALA A 86 11.07 0.88 11.73
C ALA A 86 10.76 -0.38 12.54
N ALA A 87 10.62 -1.55 11.90
CA ALA A 87 10.42 -2.80 12.62
C ALA A 87 11.63 -3.16 13.51
N TYR A 88 12.86 -2.91 13.06
CA TYR A 88 14.07 -3.14 13.86
C TYR A 88 14.39 -2.02 14.86
N HIS A 89 13.85 -0.81 14.64
CA HIS A 89 14.08 0.37 15.48
C HIS A 89 12.76 0.90 16.06
N ILE A 90 11.85 0.01 16.47
CA ILE A 90 10.49 0.41 16.86
C ILE A 90 10.46 1.30 18.11
N ASN A 91 11.48 1.23 18.96
CA ASN A 91 11.55 2.05 20.16
C ASN A 91 12.05 3.49 19.89
N GLU A 92 12.56 3.75 18.68
CA GLU A 92 13.03 5.06 18.27
C GLU A 92 11.87 5.88 17.71
N ALA A 93 11.53 7.00 18.36
CA ALA A 93 10.40 7.85 17.98
C ALA A 93 10.41 8.23 16.49
N SER A 94 11.59 8.56 15.95
CA SER A 94 11.77 8.96 14.56
C SER A 94 11.31 7.87 13.58
N TRP A 95 11.74 6.62 13.78
CA TRP A 95 11.38 5.53 12.88
C TRP A 95 9.92 5.09 13.06
N TYR A 96 9.43 5.12 14.30
CA TYR A 96 8.04 4.83 14.62
C TYR A 96 7.09 5.82 13.92
N GLN A 97 7.36 7.12 14.07
CA GLN A 97 6.58 8.17 13.43
C GLN A 97 6.71 8.14 11.91
N MET A 98 7.90 7.85 11.37
CA MET A 98 8.09 7.73 9.92
C MET A 98 7.21 6.64 9.31
N GLN A 99 7.11 5.45 9.94
CA GLN A 99 6.23 4.40 9.40
C GLN A 99 4.76 4.85 9.44
N MET A 100 4.33 5.51 10.53
CA MET A 100 2.97 6.05 10.64
C MET A 100 2.68 7.08 9.55
N LEU A 101 3.59 8.04 9.36
CA LEU A 101 3.46 9.05 8.30
C LEU A 101 3.36 8.41 6.91
N THR A 102 4.10 7.33 6.63
CA THR A 102 3.93 6.63 5.34
C THR A 102 2.56 5.95 5.18
N ASN A 103 1.96 5.46 6.27
CA ASN A 103 0.59 4.95 6.24
C ASN A 103 -0.40 6.08 5.97
N VAL A 104 -0.24 7.23 6.63
CA VAL A 104 -1.08 8.42 6.41
C VAL A 104 -1.00 8.89 4.96
N VAL A 105 0.20 8.99 4.38
CA VAL A 105 0.38 9.35 2.95
C VAL A 105 -0.31 8.34 2.05
N GLY A 106 -0.18 7.04 2.34
CA GLY A 106 -0.87 5.98 1.59
C GLY A 106 -2.39 6.09 1.65
N LEU A 107 -2.95 6.29 2.85
CA LEU A 107 -4.39 6.47 3.06
C LEU A 107 -4.91 7.73 2.37
N PHE A 108 -4.16 8.83 2.44
CA PHE A 108 -4.49 10.06 1.73
C PHE A 108 -4.49 9.85 0.22
N HIS A 109 -3.43 9.26 -0.34
CA HIS A 109 -3.33 8.97 -1.78
C HIS A 109 -4.49 8.09 -2.25
N PHE A 110 -4.70 6.93 -1.62
CA PHE A 110 -5.77 6.01 -2.01
C PHE A 110 -7.18 6.57 -1.77
N GLY A 111 -7.35 7.42 -0.76
CA GLY A 111 -8.58 8.17 -0.53
C GLY A 111 -8.87 9.17 -1.64
N MET A 112 -7.87 9.96 -2.05
CA MET A 112 -8.00 10.93 -3.14
C MET A 112 -8.31 10.23 -4.48
N GLU A 113 -7.62 9.14 -4.79
CA GLU A 113 -7.85 8.35 -6.01
C GLU A 113 -9.25 7.73 -6.06
N ALA A 114 -9.81 7.36 -4.91
CA ALA A 114 -11.16 6.80 -4.82
C ALA A 114 -12.27 7.86 -4.86
N PHE A 115 -12.16 8.92 -4.04
CA PHE A 115 -13.27 9.82 -3.77
C PHE A 115 -13.21 11.14 -4.55
N VAL A 116 -12.01 11.57 -4.98
CA VAL A 116 -11.83 12.83 -5.71
C VAL A 116 -11.57 12.58 -7.20
N TYR A 117 -10.51 11.85 -7.53
CA TYR A 117 -10.10 11.62 -8.92
C TYR A 117 -10.87 10.49 -9.62
N LYS A 118 -11.47 9.57 -8.84
CA LYS A 118 -12.29 8.46 -9.33
C LYS A 118 -11.54 7.54 -10.32
N THR A 119 -10.24 7.43 -10.12
CA THR A 119 -9.30 6.58 -10.87
C THR A 119 -9.20 5.20 -10.24
N SER A 120 -9.43 5.09 -8.92
CA SER A 120 -9.60 3.85 -8.17
C SER A 120 -11.06 3.67 -7.77
N ARG A 121 -11.48 2.40 -7.68
CA ARG A 121 -12.78 2.05 -7.08
C ARG A 121 -12.53 1.45 -5.70
N PRO A 122 -13.36 1.76 -4.68
CA PRO A 122 -13.34 1.09 -3.37
C PRO A 122 -13.74 -0.40 -3.46
N SER A 123 -13.02 -1.20 -4.24
CA SER A 123 -13.28 -2.61 -4.49
C SER A 123 -11.97 -3.42 -4.36
N GLY A 124 -12.09 -4.75 -4.24
CA GLY A 124 -11.03 -5.70 -3.84
C GLY A 124 -9.57 -5.22 -3.87
N PRO A 125 -8.98 -4.91 -5.05
CA PRO A 125 -7.57 -4.49 -5.16
C PRO A 125 -7.18 -3.23 -4.37
N TRP A 126 -8.11 -2.29 -4.22
CA TRP A 126 -7.93 -1.05 -3.45
C TRP A 126 -8.07 -1.27 -1.94
N LEU A 127 -8.93 -2.21 -1.53
CA LEU A 127 -9.15 -2.50 -0.11
C LEU A 127 -7.90 -3.06 0.57
N ALA A 128 -7.11 -3.88 -0.14
CA ALA A 128 -5.90 -4.47 0.41
C ALA A 128 -4.90 -3.44 0.99
N PRO A 129 -4.41 -2.45 0.22
CA PRO A 129 -3.50 -1.44 0.77
C PRO A 129 -4.15 -0.55 1.83
N VAL A 130 -5.43 -0.22 1.70
CA VAL A 130 -6.15 0.64 2.66
C VAL A 130 -6.35 -0.04 4.01
N ILE A 131 -6.76 -1.31 4.02
CA ILE A 131 -6.93 -2.08 5.25
C ILE A 131 -5.59 -2.27 5.95
N VAL A 132 -4.54 -2.62 5.20
CA VAL A 132 -3.18 -2.77 5.74
C VAL A 132 -2.70 -1.45 6.36
N ALA A 133 -2.82 -0.34 5.64
CA ALA A 133 -2.42 0.96 6.18
C ALA A 133 -3.25 1.37 7.41
N THR A 134 -4.57 1.10 7.41
CA THR A 134 -5.46 1.44 8.53
C THR A 134 -5.15 0.62 9.78
N ILE A 135 -4.95 -0.70 9.63
CA ILE A 135 -4.58 -1.57 10.76
C ILE A 135 -3.23 -1.13 11.34
N GLY A 136 -2.23 -0.90 10.48
CA GLY A 136 -0.92 -0.43 10.90
C GLY A 136 -0.99 0.90 11.65
N GLU A 137 -1.76 1.86 11.14
CA GLU A 137 -1.89 3.18 11.74
C GLU A 137 -2.63 3.15 13.08
N VAL A 138 -3.80 2.52 13.13
CA VAL A 138 -4.60 2.43 14.37
C VAL A 138 -3.85 1.68 15.46
N TRP A 139 -3.17 0.59 15.11
CA TRP A 139 -2.36 -0.16 16.07
C TRP A 139 -1.17 0.66 16.56
N SER A 140 -0.48 1.38 15.67
CA SER A 140 0.61 2.27 16.07
C SER A 140 0.16 3.41 16.98
N ILE A 141 -1.00 4.02 16.72
CA ILE A 141 -1.56 5.05 17.62
C ILE A 141 -1.86 4.43 18.99
N ALA A 142 -2.53 3.27 19.02
CA ALA A 142 -2.96 2.63 20.25
C ALA A 142 -1.81 2.11 21.14
N GLN A 143 -0.62 1.89 20.55
CA GLN A 143 0.55 1.37 21.25
C GLN A 143 1.73 2.36 21.27
N TYR A 144 1.50 3.62 20.92
CA TYR A 144 2.56 4.62 20.81
C TYR A 144 3.41 4.69 22.08
N SER A 145 2.78 4.93 23.24
CA SER A 145 3.49 5.04 24.54
C SER A 145 4.08 3.73 25.05
N TYR A 146 3.69 2.58 24.49
CA TYR A 146 4.29 1.29 24.87
C TYR A 146 5.67 1.12 24.20
N TYR A 147 5.76 1.50 22.93
CA TYR A 147 6.95 1.36 22.10
C TYR A 147 7.89 2.56 22.18
N VAL A 148 7.36 3.77 22.08
CA VAL A 148 8.15 5.01 22.13
C VAL A 148 8.25 5.46 23.58
N ARG A 149 9.46 5.41 24.14
CA ARG A 149 9.78 5.81 25.51
C ARG A 149 10.81 6.93 25.54
#